data_AF-A0A5K1C148-F1
#
_entry.id   AF-A0A5K1C148-F1
#
_cell.length_a   1.000
_cell.length_b   1.000
_cell.length_c   1.000
_cell.angle_alpha   90.00
_cell.angle_beta   90.00
_cell.angle_gamma   90.00
#
_symmetry.space_group_name_H-M   'P 1'
#
loop_
_entity.id
_entity.type
_entity.pdbx_description
1 polymer ?
#
loop_
_entity_poly.entity_id
_entity_poly.type
_entity_poly.pdbx_seq_one_letter_code
_entity_poly.pdbx_strand_id
1 'polypeptide(L)' 'SAFVVIVCTLIGISFYRKRGMLKQPDEIERLRGITLRVSSYRELLHATSNFSNANFLGNESFGSVYKGILLDETAVAVK' A
#
# COMPACT_ATOMS: atom_id res chain seq x y z
N SER A 1 -6.84 -42.03 -29.79
CA SER A 1 -8.28 -41.81 -29.58
C SER A 1 -8.54 -40.37 -29.18
N ALA A 2 -9.36 -39.63 -29.94
CA ALA A 2 -9.66 -38.22 -29.67
C ALA A 2 -10.15 -37.95 -28.23
N PHE A 3 -10.85 -38.91 -27.63
CA PHE A 3 -11.30 -38.89 -26.24
C PHE A 3 -10.17 -38.68 -25.22
N VAL A 4 -9.00 -39.30 -25.41
CA VAL A 4 -7.86 -39.17 -24.47
C VAL A 4 -7.30 -37.75 -24.49
N VAL A 5 -7.20 -37.16 -25.69
CA VAL A 5 -6.69 -35.79 -25.86
C VAL A 5 -7.63 -34.77 -25.20
N ILE A 6 -8.95 -34.94 -25.37
CA ILE A 6 -9.96 -34.08 -24.75
C ILE A 6 -9.91 -34.18 -23.21
N VAL A 7 -9.75 -35.39 -22.67
CA VAL A 7 -9.65 -35.57 -21.22
C VAL A 7 -8.37 -34.92 -20.68
N CYS A 8 -7.23 -35.10 -21.35
CA CYS A 8 -5.96 -34.48 -20.93
C CYS A 8 -6.01 -32.94 -20.95
N THR A 9 -6.65 -32.33 -21.96
CA THR A 9 -6.78 -30.86 -22.03
C THR A 9 -7.72 -30.33 -20.96
N LEU A 10 -8.84 -30.99 -20.69
CA LEU A 10 -9.77 -30.60 -19.62
C LEU A 10 -9.13 -30.71 -18.23
N ILE A 11 -8.38 -31.78 -17.97
CA ILE A 11 -7.63 -31.95 -16.72
C ILE A 11 -6.56 -30.86 -16.59
N GLY A 12 -5.80 -30.61 -17.65
CA GLY A 12 -4.81 -29.54 -17.70
C GLY A 12 -5.43 -28.19 -17.35
N ILE A 13 -6.49 -27.78 -18.06
CA ILE A 13 -7.21 -26.52 -17.85
C ILE A 13 -7.75 -26.42 -16.41
N SER A 14 -8.33 -27.50 -15.87
CA SER A 14 -8.81 -27.56 -14.49
C SER A 14 -7.68 -27.34 -13.48
N PHE A 15 -6.51 -27.94 -13.72
CA PHE A 15 -5.32 -27.76 -12.89
C PHE A 15 -4.76 -26.32 -12.98
N TYR A 16 -4.74 -25.74 -14.19
CA TYR A 16 -4.33 -24.36 -14.41
C TYR A 16 -5.28 -23.36 -13.74
N ARG A 17 -6.61 -23.61 -13.79
CA ARG A 17 -7.60 -22.76 -13.12
C ARG A 17 -7.52 -22.87 -11.60
N LYS A 18 -7.31 -24.07 -11.05
CA LYS A 18 -7.16 -24.27 -9.59
C LYS A 18 -5.90 -23.61 -9.03
N ARG A 19 -4.80 -23.54 -9.81
CA ARG A 19 -3.55 -22.87 -9.40
C ARG A 19 -3.66 -21.33 -9.35
N GLY A 20 -4.67 -20.73 -9.98
CA GLY A 20 -4.90 -19.29 -9.95
C GLY A 20 -5.61 -18.76 -8.69
N MET A 21 -6.14 -19.63 -7.82
CA MET A 21 -6.91 -19.23 -6.63
C MET A 21 -6.15 -19.37 -5.30
N LEU A 22 -4.84 -19.63 -5.33
CA LEU A 22 -3.98 -19.66 -4.15
C LEU A 22 -2.91 -18.60 -4.30
N LYS A 23 -3.27 -17.37 -3.92
CA LYS A 23 -2.41 -16.30 -3.39
C LYS A 23 -3.23 -15.00 -3.35
N GLN A 24 -4.20 -14.93 -2.45
CA GLN A 24 -4.44 -13.65 -1.80
C GLN A 24 -3.85 -13.78 -0.39
N PRO A 25 -2.78 -13.03 -0.08
CA PRO A 25 -2.47 -12.74 1.31
C PRO A 25 -3.70 -12.03 1.88
N ASP A 26 -4.20 -12.54 3.00
CA ASP A 26 -5.28 -11.94 3.76
C ASP A 26 -5.04 -10.43 3.89
N GLU A 27 -6.06 -9.58 3.68
CA GLU A 27 -5.89 -8.13 3.84
C GLU A 27 -5.34 -7.76 5.23
N ILE A 28 -5.58 -8.62 6.21
CA ILE A 28 -5.04 -8.58 7.58
C ILE A 28 -3.51 -8.70 7.60
N GLU A 29 -2.91 -9.49 6.69
CA GLU A 29 -1.46 -9.63 6.54
C GLU A 29 -0.84 -8.40 5.86
N ARG A 30 -1.55 -7.79 4.90
CA ARG A 30 -1.15 -6.48 4.34
C ARG A 30 -1.22 -5.37 5.39
N LEU A 31 -2.25 -5.38 6.23
CA LEU A 31 -2.39 -4.45 7.37
C LEU A 31 -1.30 -4.67 8.42
N ARG A 32 -0.89 -5.91 8.69
CA ARG A 32 0.25 -6.21 9.58
C ARG A 32 1.59 -5.73 9.02
N GLY A 33 1.75 -5.71 7.69
CA GLY A 33 2.91 -5.13 7.01
C GLY A 33 2.91 -3.59 7.02
N ILE A 34 1.76 -2.95 7.22
CA ILE A 34 1.64 -1.51 7.43
C ILE A 34 1.73 -1.29 8.94
N THR A 35 2.94 -1.11 9.47
CA THR A 35 3.11 -0.51 10.79
C THR A 35 2.49 0.88 10.75
N LEU A 36 1.23 1.03 11.22
CA LEU A 36 0.57 2.31 11.37
C LEU A 36 1.32 3.09 12.45
N ARG A 37 2.27 3.93 12.02
CA ARG A 37 2.97 4.86 12.91
C ARG A 37 1.97 5.92 13.35
N VAL A 38 1.58 5.85 14.61
CA VAL A 38 0.73 6.87 15.24
C VAL A 38 1.64 8.02 15.66
N SER A 39 1.65 9.09 14.87
CA SER A 39 2.35 10.33 15.21
C SER A 39 1.42 11.32 15.88
N SER A 40 1.94 12.04 16.89
CA SER A 40 1.17 13.07 17.57
C SER A 40 1.07 14.34 16.73
N TYR A 41 0.02 15.15 16.93
CA TYR A 41 -0.09 16.44 16.24
C TYR A 41 1.13 17.34 16.49
N ARG A 42 1.66 17.36 17.72
CA ARG A 42 2.87 18.14 18.06
C ARG A 42 4.11 17.67 17.30
N GLU A 43 4.26 16.37 17.10
CA GLU A 43 5.34 15.79 16.30
C GLU A 43 5.24 16.26 14.85
N LEU A 44 4.05 16.18 14.25
CA LEU A 44 3.80 16.65 12.88
C LEU A 44 3.98 18.17 12.74
N LEU A 45 3.57 18.92 13.76
CA LEU A 45 3.74 20.37 13.82
C LEU A 45 5.23 20.74 13.80
N HIS A 46 6.03 20.07 14.61
CA HIS A 46 7.48 20.29 14.63
C HIS A 46 8.12 19.84 13.30
N ALA A 47 7.75 18.65 12.81
CA ALA A 47 8.28 18.07 11.59
C ALA A 47 8.06 18.96 10.36
N THR A 48 6.91 19.64 10.28
CA THR A 48 6.55 20.54 9.18
C THR A 48 6.95 22.00 9.41
N SER A 49 7.67 22.31 10.50
CA SER A 49 7.99 23.67 10.91
C SER A 49 6.74 24.55 11.03
N ASN A 50 5.75 24.05 11.78
CA ASN A 50 4.44 24.67 11.99
C ASN A 50 3.65 24.88 10.68
N PHE A 51 3.66 23.90 9.78
CA PHE A 51 3.06 23.98 8.45
C PHE A 51 3.51 25.22 7.66
N SER A 52 4.81 25.52 7.72
CA SER A 52 5.39 26.67 7.01
C SER A 52 5.22 26.53 5.50
N ASN A 53 4.97 27.65 4.83
CA ASN A 53 4.87 27.70 3.37
C ASN A 53 6.18 27.29 2.67
N ALA A 54 7.33 27.38 3.37
CA ALA A 54 8.61 26.86 2.86
C ALA A 54 8.60 25.33 2.67
N ASN A 55 7.70 24.63 3.37
CA ASN A 55 7.51 23.19 3.28
C ASN A 55 6.28 22.81 2.45
N PHE A 56 5.57 23.77 1.84
CA PHE A 56 4.39 23.47 1.04
C PHE A 56 4.77 22.70 -0.22
N LEU A 57 4.08 21.58 -0.46
CA LEU A 57 4.30 20.71 -1.62
C LEU A 57 3.19 20.88 -2.67
N GLY A 58 1.98 21.24 -2.26
CA GLY A 58 0.87 21.42 -3.17
C GLY A 58 -0.49 21.33 -2.48
N ASN A 59 -1.54 21.65 -3.23
CA ASN A 59 -2.91 21.52 -2.79
C ASN A 59 -3.63 20.49 -3.66
N GLU A 60 -4.25 19.50 -3.04
CA GLU A 60 -5.14 18.54 -3.69
C GLU A 60 -6.60 18.87 -3.32
N SER A 61 -7.58 18.19 -3.92
CA SER A 61 -9.00 18.32 -3.56
C SER A 61 -9.28 18.05 -2.07
N PHE A 62 -8.39 17.31 -1.41
CA PHE A 62 -8.53 16.90 -0.01
C PHE A 62 -7.71 17.73 0.97
N GLY A 63 -7.05 18.81 0.52
CA GLY A 63 -6.29 19.71 1.39
C GLY A 63 -4.87 19.97 0.92
N SER A 64 -4.12 20.68 1.78
CA SER A 64 -2.73 21.07 1.53
C SER A 64 -1.76 20.00 2.01
N VAL A 65 -0.72 19.76 1.22
CA VAL A 65 0.33 18.79 1.55
C VAL A 65 1.61 19.54 1.87
N TYR A 66 2.26 19.16 2.97
CA TYR A 66 3.51 19.75 3.44
C TYR A 66 4.60 18.69 3.60
N LYS A 67 5.84 19.08 3.33
CA LYS A 67 7.03 18.32 3.66
C LYS A 67 7.26 18.37 5.16
N GLY A 68 7.47 17.20 5.77
CA GLY A 68 7.89 17.07 7.17
C GLY A 68 9.16 16.25 7.29
N ILE A 69 9.98 16.52 8.30
CA ILE A 69 11.10 15.67 8.71
C ILE A 69 10.84 15.17 10.12
N LEU A 70 10.69 13.85 10.28
CA LEU A 70 10.47 13.22 11.58
C LEU A 70 11.76 13.16 12.40
N LEU A 71 11.65 12.78 13.69
CA LEU A 71 12.80 12.69 14.60
C LEU A 71 13.85 11.67 14.16
N ASP A 72 13.43 10.63 13.45
CA ASP A 72 14.27 9.61 12.83
C ASP A 72 14.83 10.04 11.46
N GLU A 73 14.82 11.34 11.16
CA GLU A 73 15.27 11.96 9.90
C GLU A 73 14.49 11.52 8.65
N THR A 74 13.46 10.70 8.83
CA THR A 74 12.58 10.26 7.75
C THR A 74 11.79 11.46 7.19
N ALA A 75 11.97 11.72 5.91
CA ALA A 75 11.17 12.70 5.18
C ALA A 75 9.78 12.14 4.86
N VAL A 76 8.73 12.92 5.14
CA VAL A 76 7.34 12.54 4.95
C VAL A 76 6.53 13.66 4.28
N ALA A 77 5.42 13.30 3.67
CA ALA A 77 4.40 14.22 3.22
C ALA A 77 3.22 14.19 4.21
N VAL A 78 2.92 15.32 4.83
CA VAL A 78 1.82 15.48 5.79
C VAL A 78 0.66 16.14 5.07
N LYS A 79 -0.53 15.54 5.15
CA LYS A 79 -1.79 16.08 4.64
C LYS A 79 -2.76 16.30 5.79
#